data_AF-A0A8H4P7P4-F1
#
_entry.id   AF-A0A8H4P7P4-F1
#
_cell.length_a   1.000
_cell.length_b   1.000
_cell.length_c   1.000
_cell.angle_alpha   90.00
_cell.angle_beta   90.00
_cell.angle_gamma   90.00
#
_symmetry.space_group_name_H-M   'P 1'
#
loop_
_entity.id
_entity.type
_entity.pdbx_description
1 polymer ?
#
loop_
_entity_poly.entity_id
_entity_poly.type
_entity_poly.pdbx_seq_one_letter_code
_entity_poly.pdbx_strand_id
1 'polypeptide(L)'
;MATAETVDLGPVHPPKEDAIIAFEQEHLSDQDLVGFSADDFEAVRVATSAYGIHLFGKLRIPAMSDPSGPAYIHFRVFIGGGDEPPKLHSIHTEEREDTNGGKTYRAIFAKNDELEWFDT
;
A
#
# COMPACT_ATOMS: atom_id res chain seq x y z
N MET A 1 12.35 15.63 2.68
CA MET A 1 11.93 14.28 3.10
C MET A 1 12.04 14.21 4.61
N ALA A 2 11.06 13.63 5.30
CA ALA A 2 11.24 13.24 6.69
C ALA A 2 12.32 12.14 6.73
N THR A 3 13.33 12.34 7.57
CA THR A 3 14.37 11.34 7.87
C THR A 3 14.14 10.79 9.29
N ALA A 4 14.70 9.61 9.59
CA ALA A 4 14.64 9.02 10.92
C ALA A 4 15.15 9.96 12.04
N GLU A 5 16.03 10.90 11.70
CA GLU A 5 16.59 11.91 12.62
C GLU A 5 15.66 13.12 12.84
N THR A 6 14.64 13.28 12.00
CA THR A 6 13.68 14.41 12.05
C THR A 6 12.29 13.99 12.51
N VAL A 7 12.08 12.70 12.77
CA VAL A 7 10.80 12.14 13.21
C VAL A 7 10.88 11.85 14.71
N ASP A 8 9.98 12.46 15.47
CA ASP A 8 9.72 12.09 16.86
C ASP A 8 8.65 10.99 16.88
N LEU A 9 9.07 9.75 17.20
CA LEU A 9 8.15 8.63 17.27
C LEU A 9 7.39 8.67 18.59
N GLY A 10 6.06 8.56 18.51
CA GLY A 10 5.23 8.34 19.68
C GLY A 10 5.59 7.04 20.41
N PRO A 11 5.14 6.88 21.67
CA PRO A 11 5.35 5.64 22.42
C PRO A 11 4.70 4.45 21.69
N VAL A 12 5.36 3.29 21.77
CA VAL A 12 4.82 2.03 21.25
C VAL A 12 3.47 1.75 21.91
N HIS A 13 2.45 1.46 21.09
CA HIS A 13 1.14 1.06 21.54
C HIS A 13 0.73 -0.26 20.85
N PRO A 14 -0.16 -1.07 21.45
CA PRO A 14 -0.75 -2.21 20.75
C PRO A 14 -1.53 -1.73 19.51
N PRO A 15 -1.66 -2.56 18.46
CA PRO A 15 -2.49 -2.22 17.30
C PRO A 15 -3.91 -1.85 17.74
N LYS A 16 -4.51 -0.88 17.06
CA LYS A 16 -5.91 -0.51 17.31
C LYS A 16 -6.82 -1.68 16.92
N GLU A 17 -7.87 -1.92 17.70
CA GLU A 17 -8.81 -3.02 17.49
C GLU A 17 -9.47 -2.95 16.10
N ASP A 18 -9.82 -1.76 15.62
CA ASP A 18 -10.36 -1.57 14.26
C ASP A 18 -9.38 -2.00 13.16
N ALA A 19 -8.07 -1.82 13.39
CA ALA A 19 -7.05 -2.28 12.45
C ALA A 19 -6.96 -3.81 12.46
N ILE A 20 -7.04 -4.44 13.64
CA ILE A 20 -7.04 -5.90 13.79
C ILE A 20 -8.26 -6.49 13.07
N ILE A 21 -9.46 -5.95 13.31
CA ILE A 21 -10.72 -6.40 12.70
C ILE A 21 -10.66 -6.32 11.17
N ALA A 22 -10.11 -5.23 10.62
CA ALA A 22 -9.98 -5.07 9.17
C ALA A 22 -9.11 -6.16 8.52
N PHE A 23 -8.04 -6.61 9.20
CA PHE A 23 -7.21 -7.71 8.72
C PHE A 23 -7.86 -9.09 8.93
N GLU A 24 -8.54 -9.31 10.06
CA GLU A 24 -9.22 -10.58 10.36
C GLU A 24 -10.38 -10.88 9.40
N GLN A 25 -11.07 -9.85 8.90
CA GLN A 25 -12.18 -9.99 7.94
C GLN A 25 -11.77 -10.59 6.60
N GLU A 26 -10.52 -10.37 6.17
CA GLU A 26 -10.00 -10.93 4.92
C GLU A 26 -9.41 -12.34 5.10
N HIS A 27 -9.34 -12.85 6.33
CA HIS A 27 -8.80 -14.17 6.69
C HIS A 27 -7.39 -14.46 6.13
N LEU A 28 -6.58 -13.41 5.90
CA LEU A 28 -5.22 -13.52 5.40
C LEU A 28 -4.25 -13.68 6.57
N SER A 29 -3.33 -14.64 6.46
CA SER A 29 -2.20 -14.77 7.38
C SER A 29 -1.02 -13.89 6.96
N ASP A 30 -0.07 -13.64 7.87
CA ASP A 30 1.19 -12.96 7.52
C ASP A 30 1.93 -13.67 6.38
N GLN A 31 1.83 -15.01 6.31
CA GLN A 31 2.44 -15.79 5.24
C GLN A 31 1.81 -15.51 3.87
N ASP A 32 0.50 -15.27 3.84
CA ASP A 32 -0.23 -14.90 2.63
C ASP A 32 0.18 -13.50 2.12
N LEU A 33 0.64 -12.62 3.02
CA LEU A 33 1.09 -11.26 2.73
C LEU A 33 2.59 -11.14 2.42
N VAL A 34 3.32 -12.27 2.31
CA VAL A 34 4.73 -12.27 1.87
C VAL A 34 4.98 -13.18 0.66
N GLY A 35 3.96 -13.88 0.17
CA GLY A 35 4.06 -14.86 -0.93
C GLY A 35 4.06 -14.28 -2.34
N PHE A 36 4.30 -12.98 -2.51
CA PHE A 36 4.23 -12.30 -3.81
C PHE A 36 5.37 -12.73 -4.76
N SER A 37 5.06 -12.72 -6.05
CA SER A 37 5.97 -12.98 -7.16
C SER A 37 5.86 -11.92 -8.25
N ALA A 38 6.72 -12.00 -9.27
CA ALA A 38 6.65 -11.10 -10.42
C ALA A 38 5.36 -11.28 -11.25
N ASP A 39 4.74 -12.47 -11.20
CA ASP A 39 3.52 -12.78 -11.97
C ASP A 39 2.27 -12.13 -11.37
N ASP A 40 2.36 -11.62 -10.13
CA ASP A 40 1.25 -10.98 -9.43
C ASP A 40 1.07 -9.50 -9.83
N PHE A 41 1.98 -8.94 -10.62
CA PHE A 41 1.87 -7.58 -11.13
C PHE A 41 0.80 -7.48 -12.22
N GLU A 42 -0.26 -6.72 -11.95
CA GLU A 42 -1.28 -6.39 -12.95
C GLU A 42 -0.86 -5.17 -13.79
N ALA A 43 -0.26 -4.16 -13.14
CA ALA A 43 0.19 -2.96 -13.82
C ALA A 43 1.38 -2.31 -13.11
N VAL A 44 2.27 -1.71 -13.91
CA VAL A 44 3.37 -0.87 -13.44
C VAL A 44 3.32 0.46 -14.19
N ARG A 45 3.46 1.57 -13.47
CA ARG A 45 3.56 2.92 -14.04
C ARG A 45 4.82 3.61 -13.54
N VAL A 46 5.40 4.45 -14.38
CA VAL A 46 6.60 5.23 -14.06
C VAL A 46 6.27 6.71 -14.12
N ALA A 47 6.67 7.46 -13.11
CA ALA A 47 6.65 8.91 -13.10
C ALA A 47 8.05 9.45 -12.79
N THR A 48 8.43 10.53 -13.46
CA THR A 48 9.73 11.20 -13.26
C THR A 48 9.51 12.52 -12.55
N SER A 49 10.27 12.78 -11.49
CA SER A 49 10.34 14.09 -10.84
C SER A 49 11.74 14.69 -10.96
N ALA A 50 11.93 15.92 -10.50
CA ALA A 50 13.25 16.56 -10.43
C ALA A 50 14.25 15.82 -9.50
N TYR A 51 13.75 14.92 -8.66
CA TYR A 51 14.53 14.25 -7.61
C TYR A 51 14.74 12.76 -7.86
N GLY A 52 14.17 12.20 -8.94
CA GLY A 52 14.31 10.79 -9.26
C GLY A 52 13.08 10.20 -9.94
N ILE A 53 13.02 8.87 -9.94
CA ILE A 53 11.95 8.09 -10.55
C ILE A 53 11.02 7.55 -9.45
N HIS A 54 9.71 7.62 -9.69
CA HIS A 54 8.67 7.00 -8.89
C HIS A 54 8.07 5.86 -9.69
N LEU A 55 8.22 4.63 -9.20
CA LEU A 55 7.62 3.44 -9.77
C LEU A 55 6.37 3.08 -8.97
N PHE A 56 5.24 2.97 -9.65
CA PHE A 56 3.97 2.56 -9.08
C PHE A 56 3.69 1.12 -9.48
N GLY A 57 3.29 0.30 -8.53
CA GLY A 57 2.85 -1.07 -8.77
C GLY A 57 1.41 -1.29 -8.33
N LYS A 58 0.60 -1.89 -9.19
CA LYS A 58 -0.64 -2.58 -8.81
C LYS A 58 -0.31 -4.08 -8.74
N LEU A 59 -0.35 -4.61 -7.52
CA LEU A 59 0.04 -5.99 -7.22
C LEU A 59 -1.17 -6.76 -6.69
N ARG A 60 -1.49 -7.89 -7.30
CA ARG A 60 -2.55 -8.80 -6.83
C ARG A 60 -2.09 -9.52 -5.57
N ILE A 61 -2.95 -9.63 -4.57
CA ILE A 61 -2.74 -10.50 -3.42
C ILE A 61 -3.09 -11.93 -3.85
N PRO A 62 -2.11 -12.85 -3.93
CA PRO A 62 -2.34 -14.19 -4.49
C PRO A 62 -3.38 -14.99 -3.71
N ALA A 63 -3.32 -14.88 -2.38
CA ALA A 63 -4.15 -15.61 -1.44
C ALA A 63 -5.63 -15.18 -1.43
N MET A 64 -5.98 -14.03 -2.02
CA MET A 64 -7.37 -13.62 -2.15
C MET A 64 -8.03 -14.42 -3.27
N SER A 65 -9.02 -15.23 -2.89
CA SER A 65 -9.61 -16.28 -3.73
C SER A 65 -10.74 -15.79 -4.64
N ASP A 66 -11.32 -14.63 -4.37
CA ASP A 66 -12.37 -14.04 -5.21
C ASP A 66 -11.76 -13.08 -6.26
N PRO A 67 -11.69 -13.47 -7.55
CA PRO A 67 -11.21 -12.58 -8.60
C PRO A 67 -12.17 -11.43 -8.93
N SER A 68 -13.41 -11.47 -8.41
CA SER A 68 -14.42 -10.40 -8.58
C SER A 68 -14.39 -9.36 -7.46
N GLY A 69 -13.76 -9.69 -6.32
CA GLY A 69 -13.57 -8.79 -5.19
C GLY A 69 -12.34 -7.89 -5.31
N PRO A 70 -12.19 -6.89 -4.42
CA PRO A 70 -10.94 -6.15 -4.29
C PRO A 70 -9.83 -7.12 -3.86
N ALA A 71 -8.71 -7.10 -4.56
CA ALA A 71 -7.60 -8.04 -4.35
C ALA A 71 -6.24 -7.45 -4.72
N TYR A 72 -6.13 -6.12 -4.81
CA TYR A 72 -4.92 -5.45 -5.28
C TYR A 72 -4.43 -4.44 -4.25
N ILE A 73 -3.11 -4.39 -4.05
CA ILE A 73 -2.46 -3.29 -3.35
C ILE A 73 -1.82 -2.36 -4.38
N HIS A 74 -1.88 -1.06 -4.13
CA HIS A 74 -1.11 -0.07 -4.88
C HIS A 74 0.05 0.40 -4.02
N PHE A 75 1.26 0.44 -4.57
CA PHE A 75 2.45 0.91 -3.85
C PHE A 75 3.31 1.81 -4.72
N ARG A 76 4.12 2.65 -4.07
CA ARG A 76 5.10 3.53 -4.72
C ARG A 76 6.50 3.18 -4.23
N VAL A 77 7.42 3.03 -5.17
CA VAL A 77 8.87 2.87 -4.95
C VAL A 77 9.57 4.11 -5.45
N PHE A 78 10.53 4.61 -4.69
CA PHE A 78 11.37 5.74 -5.08
C PHE A 78 12.78 5.29 -5.46
N ILE A 79 13.28 5.85 -6.56
CA ILE A 79 14.60 5.61 -7.11
C ILE A 79 15.30 6.98 -7.25
N GLY A 80 16.14 7.32 -6.27
CA GLY A 80 16.80 8.63 -6.16
C GLY A 80 18.00 8.83 -7.10
N GLY A 81 18.48 7.77 -7.76
CA GLY A 81 19.70 7.78 -8.57
C GLY A 81 20.96 7.41 -7.77
N GLY A 82 22.09 7.25 -8.46
CA GLY A 82 23.33 6.72 -7.88
C GLY A 82 23.28 5.20 -7.69
N ASP A 83 24.10 4.68 -6.76
CA ASP A 83 24.21 3.25 -6.45
C ASP A 83 23.20 2.78 -5.37
N GLU A 84 22.28 3.65 -4.94
CA GLU A 84 21.27 3.26 -3.96
C GLU A 84 20.19 2.35 -4.57
N PRO A 85 19.84 1.24 -3.91
CA PRO A 85 18.76 0.39 -4.38
C PRO A 85 17.40 1.11 -4.28
N PRO A 86 16.43 0.76 -5.16
CA PRO A 86 15.05 1.23 -5.04
C PRO A 86 14.48 0.94 -3.65
N LYS A 87 13.73 1.90 -3.07
CA LYS A 87 13.13 1.76 -1.75
C LYS A 87 11.62 1.88 -1.83
N LEU A 88 10.91 1.01 -1.12
CA LEU A 88 9.47 1.19 -0.89
C LEU A 88 9.27 2.55 -0.23
N HIS A 89 8.46 3.38 -0.87
CA HIS A 89 8.19 4.73 -0.43
C HIS A 89 6.83 4.81 0.28
N SER A 90 5.80 4.20 -0.30
CA SER A 90 4.48 4.16 0.33
C SER A 90 3.57 3.05 -0.20
N ILE A 91 2.51 2.74 0.55
CA ILE A 91 1.43 1.83 0.18
C ILE A 91 0.14 2.64 0.24
N HIS A 92 -0.60 2.66 -0.86
CA HIS A 92 -1.77 3.50 -1.01
C HIS A 92 -2.87 3.11 -0.02
N THR A 93 -3.37 4.12 0.69
CA THR A 93 -4.57 4.01 1.52
C THR A 93 -5.50 5.18 1.25
N GLU A 94 -6.80 4.91 1.23
CA GLU A 94 -7.86 5.92 1.17
C GLU A 94 -8.54 6.02 2.53
N GLU A 95 -8.73 7.23 3.03
CA GLU A 95 -9.62 7.52 4.15
C GLU A 95 -10.97 7.99 3.60
N ARG A 96 -12.07 7.45 4.14
CA ARG A 96 -13.44 7.87 3.80
C ARG A 96 -14.23 8.14 5.08
N GLU A 97 -14.90 9.29 5.11
CA GLU A 97 -15.86 9.60 6.17
C GLU A 97 -17.18 8.87 5.90
N ASP A 98 -17.74 8.26 6.94
CA ASP A 98 -19.09 7.69 6.90
C ASP A 98 -20.14 8.75 7.27
N THR A 99 -21.42 8.43 7.04
CA THR A 99 -22.55 9.34 7.29
C THR A 99 -22.77 9.69 8.77
N ASN A 100 -22.12 8.97 9.69
CA ASN A 100 -22.21 9.16 11.14
C ASN A 100 -20.97 9.87 11.72
N GLY A 101 -20.05 10.33 10.86
CA GLY A 101 -18.80 10.97 11.27
C GLY A 101 -17.70 9.98 11.70
N GLY A 102 -17.88 8.68 11.45
CA GLY A 102 -16.83 7.68 11.55
C GLY A 102 -15.87 7.75 10.37
N LYS A 103 -14.66 7.21 10.54
CA LYS A 103 -13.65 7.11 9.48
C LYS A 103 -13.44 5.66 9.12
N THR A 104 -13.46 5.37 7.83
CA THR A 104 -13.14 4.06 7.26
C THR A 104 -11.89 4.18 6.40
N TYR A 105 -11.12 3.10 6.34
CA TYR A 105 -9.87 3.05 5.58
C TYR A 105 -9.94 1.93 4.56
N ARG A 106 -9.41 2.18 3.38
CA ARG A 106 -9.29 1.19 2.30
C ARG A 106 -7.84 1.09 1.86
N ALA A 107 -7.28 -0.11 1.91
CA ALA A 107 -5.95 -0.43 1.38
C ALA A 107 -5.98 -1.48 0.26
N ILE A 108 -7.13 -2.16 0.09
CA ILE A 108 -7.33 -3.20 -0.93
C ILE A 108 -8.24 -2.66 -2.03
N PHE A 109 -7.71 -2.66 -3.25
CA PHE A 109 -8.29 -2.09 -4.45
C PHE A 109 -8.86 -3.17 -5.36
N ALA A 110 -9.86 -2.79 -6.14
CA ALA A 110 -10.45 -3.59 -7.20
C ALA A 110 -9.60 -3.55 -8.47
N LYS A 111 -9.81 -4.54 -9.34
CA LYS A 111 -9.07 -4.65 -10.60
C LYS A 111 -9.14 -3.38 -11.44
N ASN A 112 -10.29 -2.71 -11.44
CA ASN A 112 -10.56 -1.54 -12.28
C ASN A 112 -10.17 -0.19 -11.63
N ASP A 113 -9.75 -0.16 -10.36
CA ASP A 113 -9.29 1.10 -9.76
C ASP A 113 -8.03 1.58 -10.45
N GLU A 114 -7.93 2.87 -10.77
CA GLU A 114 -6.75 3.37 -11.49
C GLU A 114 -5.50 3.40 -10.60
N LEU A 115 -4.34 3.15 -11.20
CA LEU A 115 -3.06 3.27 -10.51
C LEU A 115 -2.59 4.72 -10.61
N GLU A 116 -3.07 5.58 -9.73
CA GLU A 116 -2.85 7.03 -9.77
C GLU A 116 -1.71 7.49 -8.85
N TRP A 117 -1.40 8.79 -8.88
CA TRP A 117 -0.52 9.39 -7.89
C TRP A 117 -1.24 9.45 -6.53
N PHE A 118 -0.57 9.02 -5.47
CA PHE A 118 -1.05 9.13 -4.10
C PHE A 118 0.08 9.61 -3.19
N ASP A 119 -0.26 10.41 -2.17
CA ASP A 119 0.71 10.95 -1.20
C ASP A 119 0.88 10.07 0.04
N THR A 120 0.02 9.06 0.19
CA THR A 120 -0.02 8.11 1.32
C THR A 120 0.69 6.80 1.06
#